data_AF-A0A9X1SM09-F1
#
_entry.id   AF-A0A9X1SM09-F1
#
_cell.length_a   1.000
_cell.length_b   1.000
_cell.length_c   1.000
_cell.angle_alpha   90.00
_cell.angle_beta   90.00
_cell.angle_gamma   90.00
#
_symmetry.space_group_name_H-M   'P 1'
#
loop_
_entity.id
_entity.type
_entity.pdbx_description
1 polymer ?
#
loop_
_entity_poly.entity_id
_entity_poly.type
_entity_poly.pdbx_seq_one_letter_code
_entity_poly.pdbx_strand_id
1 'polypeptide(L)' 'MLNSTDTIFNDLTSNDPLELAEQCLALISIVVKLEEAPTKESLQFILHEKMAALFTVLYASNG' A
#
# COMPACT_ATOMS: atom_id res chain seq x y z
N MET A 1 -27.09 -2.60 9.19
CA MET A 1 -26.60 -1.83 8.03
C MET A 1 -25.09 -1.79 8.18
N LEU A 2 -24.35 -2.52 7.35
CA LEU A 2 -22.89 -2.49 7.38
C LEU A 2 -22.45 -1.16 6.77
N ASN A 3 -21.73 -0.37 7.56
CA ASN A 3 -21.27 0.96 7.22
C ASN A 3 -20.19 0.84 6.12
N SER A 4 -20.49 1.28 4.90
CA SER A 4 -19.63 1.15 3.72
C SER A 4 -18.25 1.82 3.84
N THR A 5 -18.01 2.63 4.87
CA THR A 5 -16.70 3.21 5.16
C THR A 5 -15.75 2.24 5.86
N ASP A 6 -16.24 1.28 6.66
CA ASP A 6 -15.38 0.31 7.35
C ASP A 6 -14.70 -0.66 6.36
N THR A 7 -15.33 -0.94 5.22
CA THR A 7 -14.75 -1.79 4.17
C THR A 7 -13.57 -1.12 3.46
N ILE A 8 -13.59 0.22 3.30
CA ILE A 8 -12.52 0.97 2.63
C ILE A 8 -11.27 1.06 3.51
N PHE A 9 -11.43 1.17 4.83
CA PHE A 9 -10.31 1.20 5.76
C PHE A 9 -9.70 -0.18 6.00
N ASN A 10 -10.51 -1.25 5.93
CA ASN A 10 -10.02 -2.61 6.15
C ASN A 10 -9.11 -3.12 5.02
N ASP A 11 -9.34 -2.67 3.78
CA ASP A 11 -8.45 -2.90 2.62
C ASP A 11 -7.08 -2.20 2.78
N LEU A 12 -7.03 -1.09 3.53
CA LEU A 12 -5.79 -0.34 3.76
C LEU A 12 -4.97 -0.86 4.94
N THR A 13 -5.56 -1.70 5.80
CA THR A 13 -4.95 -2.24 7.02
C THR A 13 -4.67 -3.74 6.96
N SER A 14 -4.54 -4.31 5.76
CA SER A 14 -4.09 -5.69 5.64
C SER A 14 -2.64 -5.81 6.12
N ASN A 15 -2.42 -6.71 7.08
CA ASN A 15 -1.09 -7.11 7.54
C ASN A 15 -0.62 -8.38 6.82
N ASP A 16 -1.39 -8.87 5.85
CA ASP A 16 -0.96 -10.02 5.05
C ASP A 16 0.17 -9.59 4.10
N PRO A 17 1.34 -10.24 4.15
CA PRO A 17 2.48 -9.83 3.35
C PRO A 17 2.25 -10.00 1.84
N LEU A 18 1.38 -10.92 1.40
CA LEU A 18 1.05 -11.06 -0.03
C LEU A 18 0.16 -9.89 -0.49
N GLU A 19 -0.87 -9.57 0.29
CA GLU A 19 -1.76 -8.44 -0.03
C GLU A 19 -1.02 -7.10 -0.02
N LEU A 20 -0.10 -6.89 0.94
CA LEU A 20 0.77 -5.72 0.97
C LEU A 20 1.70 -5.64 -0.26
N ALA A 21 2.22 -6.78 -0.74
CA ALA A 21 3.02 -6.82 -1.97
C ALA A 21 2.18 -6.49 -3.22
N GLU A 22 0.95 -6.98 -3.29
CA GLU A 22 0.01 -6.66 -4.38
C GLU A 22 -0.35 -5.16 -4.39
N GLN A 23 -0.61 -4.58 -3.22
CA GLN A 23 -0.87 -3.14 -3.09
C GLN A 23 0.34 -2.29 -3.53
N CYS A 24 1.56 -2.68 -3.16
CA CYS A 24 2.78 -2.02 -3.62
C CYS A 24 2.92 -2.11 -5.16
N LEU A 25 2.63 -3.28 -5.73
CA LEU A 25 2.72 -3.52 -7.18
C LEU A 25 1.67 -2.71 -7.96
N ALA A 26 0.44 -2.66 -7.45
CA ALA A 26 -0.63 -1.85 -8.06
C ALA A 26 -0.25 -0.36 -8.02
N LEU A 27 0.24 0.11 -6.88
CA LEU A 27 0.59 1.52 -6.69
C LEU A 27 1.80 1.94 -7.54
N ILE A 28 2.86 1.12 -7.63
CA ILE A 28 4.01 1.46 -8.48
C ILE A 28 3.63 1.49 -9.97
N SER A 29 2.73 0.61 -10.41
CA SER A 29 2.21 0.60 -11.78
C SER A 29 1.50 1.92 -12.14
N ILE A 30 0.80 2.52 -11.17
CA ILE A 30 0.17 3.84 -11.31
C ILE A 30 1.24 4.94 -11.31
N VAL A 31 2.15 4.95 -10.32
CA VAL A 31 3.20 5.96 -10.18
C VAL A 31 4.09 6.07 -11.42
N VAL A 32 4.44 4.94 -12.05
CA VAL A 32 5.28 4.90 -13.25
C VAL A 32 4.58 5.55 -14.46
N LYS A 33 3.26 5.40 -14.56
CA LYS A 33 2.46 5.96 -15.67
C LYS A 33 1.99 7.39 -15.42
N LEU A 34 2.15 7.89 -14.20
CA LEU A 34 1.71 9.23 -13.83
C LEU A 34 2.74 10.29 -14.22
N GLU A 35 2.29 11.26 -15.01
CA GLU A 35 3.09 12.40 -15.48
C GLU A 35 2.91 13.65 -14.59
N GLU A 36 1.80 13.74 -13.85
CA GLU A 36 1.54 14.85 -12.94
C GLU A 36 2.43 14.79 -11.69
N ALA A 37 3.37 15.74 -11.58
CA ALA A 37 4.38 15.80 -10.53
C ALA A 37 3.82 15.78 -9.07
N PRO A 38 2.87 16.64 -8.66
CA PRO A 38 2.41 16.68 -7.26
C PRO A 38 1.69 15.40 -6.82
N THR A 39 0.86 14.83 -7.71
CA THR A 39 0.16 13.57 -7.46
C THR A 39 1.14 12.41 -7.42
N LYS A 40 2.18 12.44 -8.28
CA LYS A 40 3.23 11.42 -8.32
C LYS A 40 4.06 11.39 -7.03
N GLU A 41 4.49 12.55 -6.53
CA GLU A 41 5.23 12.65 -5.26
C GLU A 41 4.40 12.12 -4.08
N SER A 42 3.11 12.48 -4.04
CA SER A 42 2.18 11.99 -3.01
C SER A 42 2.03 10.47 -3.06
N LEU A 43 1.88 9.88 -4.24
CA LEU A 43 1.77 8.42 -4.39
C LEU A 43 3.11 7.71 -4.13
N GLN A 44 4.25 8.33 -4.42
CA GLN A 44 5.57 7.81 -4.05
C GLN A 44 5.75 7.75 -2.54
N PHE A 45 5.26 8.75 -1.80
CA PHE A 45 5.24 8.73 -0.33
C PHE A 45 4.41 7.56 0.20
N ILE A 46 3.19 7.37 -0.31
CA ILE A 46 2.31 6.26 0.09
C ILE A 46 2.95 4.90 -0.24
N LEU A 47 3.61 4.78 -1.40
CA LEU A 47 4.33 3.56 -1.80
C LEU A 47 5.45 3.23 -0.82
N HIS A 48 6.20 4.25 -0.38
CA HIS A 48 7.25 4.07 0.61
C HIS A 48 6.71 3.57 1.95
N GLU A 49 5.61 4.13 2.44
CA GLU A 49 4.97 3.67 3.69
C GLU A 49 4.50 2.21 3.59
N LYS A 50 3.89 1.83 2.45
CA LYS A 50 3.43 0.46 2.21
C LYS A 50 4.58 -0.54 2.11
N MET A 51 5.68 -0.19 1.46
CA MET A 51 6.88 -1.04 1.40
C MET A 51 7.54 -1.20 2.78
N ALA A 52 7.55 -0.16 3.61
CA ALA A 52 8.06 -0.24 4.98
C ALA A 52 7.20 -1.17 5.86
N ALA A 53 5.87 -1.09 5.71
CA ALA A 53 4.95 -2.02 6.38
C ALA A 53 5.18 -3.48 5.93
N LEU A 54 5.30 -3.71 4.62
CA LEU A 54 5.63 -5.03 4.06
C LEU A 54 6.95 -5.57 4.60
N PHE A 55 8.00 -4.74 4.60
CA PHE A 55 9.31 -5.13 5.13
C PHE A 55 9.23 -5.49 6.62
N THR A 56 8.47 -4.73 7.40
CA THR A 56 8.26 -4.99 8.83
C THR A 56 7.58 -6.35 9.04
N VAL A 57 6.51 -6.64 8.30
CA VAL A 57 5.79 -7.93 8.38
C VAL A 57 6.70 -9.10 7.97
N LEU A 58 7.42 -8.98 6.86
CA LEU A 58 8.33 -10.02 6.38
C LEU A 58 9.47 -10.29 7.36
N TYR A 59 10.02 -9.25 7.98
CA TYR A 59 11.10 -9.39 8.95
C TYR A 59 10.60 -9.95 10.29
N ALA A 60 9.42 -9.53 10.75
CA ALA A 60 8.78 -10.09 11.95
C ALA A 60 8.39 -11.56 11.79
N SER A 61 8.09 -12.02 10.56
CA SER A 61 7.82 -13.42 10.26
C SER A 61 9.07 -14.30 10.18
N ASN A 62 10.27 -13.71 10.10
CA ASN A 62 11.55 -14.41 9.94
C ASN A 62 12.45 -14.38 11.20
N GLY A 63 11.96 -13.83 12.31
CA GLY A 63 12.64 -13.82 13.62
C GLY A 63 12.09 -14.88 14.57
#